data_AF-A0A4Q7FVP7-F1
#
_entry.id   AF-A0A4Q7FVP7-F1
#
_cell.length_a   1.000
_cell.length_b   1.000
_cell.length_c   1.000
_cell.angle_alpha   90.00
_cell.angle_beta   90.00
_cell.angle_gamma   90.00
#
_symmetry.space_group_name_H-M   'P 1'
#
loop_
_entity.id
_entity.type
_entity.pdbx_description
1 polymer ?
#
loop_
_entity_poly.entity_id
_entity_poly.type
_entity_poly.pdbx_seq_one_letter_code
_entity_poly.pdbx_strand_id
1 'polypeptide(L)' 'MRFWIQCTRFETEQPIHINIALVGSMWRDGERTVLAFVGGDGERIEVVETPEQMLDRHLGTHGTA' A
#
# COMPACT_ATOMS: atom_id res chain seq x y z
N MET A 1 -0.91 4.91 13.79
CA MET A 1 -0.49 5.62 12.56
C MET A 1 0.98 5.35 12.24
N ARG A 2 1.27 4.69 11.12
CA ARG A 2 2.61 4.30 10.65
C ARG A 2 2.80 4.72 9.20
N PHE A 3 3.81 5.53 8.91
CA PHE A 3 4.04 6.02 7.54
C PHE A 3 4.63 4.96 6.63
N TRP A 4 5.53 4.13 7.15
CA TRP A 4 6.11 3.01 6.44
C TRP A 4 5.34 1.74 6.77
N ILE A 5 4.70 1.16 5.76
CA ILE A 5 4.03 -0.14 5.87
C ILE A 5 4.77 -1.15 5.00
N GLN A 6 4.88 -2.38 5.48
CA GLN A 6 5.34 -3.48 4.65
C GLN A 6 4.15 -3.99 3.82
N CYS A 7 4.33 -4.12 2.52
CA CYS A 7 3.43 -4.77 1.57
C CYS A 7 4.20 -5.88 0.83
N THR A 8 3.52 -6.61 -0.02
CA THR A 8 4.09 -7.69 -0.84
C THR A 8 3.98 -7.30 -2.30
N ARG A 9 5.10 -7.24 -3.03
CA ARG A 9 5.09 -6.97 -4.47
C ARG A 9 4.31 -8.06 -5.19
N PHE A 10 3.40 -7.66 -6.08
CA PHE A 10 2.53 -8.60 -6.78
C PHE A 10 3.33 -9.54 -7.71
N GLU A 11 4.26 -8.99 -8.51
CA GLU A 11 5.03 -9.78 -9.50
C GLU A 11 6.01 -10.77 -8.86
N THR A 12 6.65 -10.38 -7.76
CA THR A 12 7.78 -11.14 -7.19
C THR A 12 7.49 -11.81 -5.87
N GLU A 13 6.33 -11.54 -5.27
CA GLU A 13 5.94 -11.98 -3.92
C GLU A 13 6.92 -11.56 -2.82
N GLN A 14 7.82 -10.61 -3.10
CA GLN A 14 8.81 -10.13 -2.15
C GLN A 14 8.26 -8.98 -1.30
N PRO A 15 8.68 -8.88 -0.03
CA PRO A 15 8.29 -7.76 0.82
C PRO A 15 8.87 -6.44 0.30
N ILE A 16 8.07 -5.38 0.35
CA ILE A 16 8.47 -4.01 0.06
C ILE A 16 7.94 -3.06 1.13
N HIS A 17 8.77 -2.11 1.57
CA HIS A 17 8.33 -1.04 2.45
C HIS A 17 7.87 0.16 1.64
N ILE A 18 6.66 0.63 1.94
CA ILE A 18 5.99 1.70 1.22
C ILE A 18 5.69 2.83 2.19
N ASN A 19 6.04 4.06 1.80
CA ASN A 19 5.59 5.25 2.50
C ASN A 19 4.17 5.59 2.03
N ILE A 20 3.16 5.23 2.82
CA ILE A 20 1.75 5.41 2.45
C ILE A 20 1.35 6.89 2.38
N ALA A 21 2.06 7.80 3.07
CA ALA A 21 1.80 9.23 2.97
C ALA A 21 2.21 9.83 1.61
N LEU A 22 2.99 9.10 0.82
CA LEU A 22 3.33 9.47 -0.56
C LEU A 22 2.42 8.80 -1.59
N VAL A 23 1.45 7.97 -1.19
CA VAL A 23 0.49 7.36 -2.11
C VAL A 23 -0.66 8.35 -2.35
N GLY A 24 -0.77 8.84 -3.59
CA GLY A 24 -1.83 9.78 -3.99
C GLY A 24 -3.14 9.09 -4.32
N SER A 25 -3.07 7.88 -4.87
CA SER A 25 -4.23 7.03 -5.08
C SER A 25 -3.88 5.55 -5.00
N MET A 26 -4.87 4.76 -4.58
CA MET A 26 -4.80 3.32 -4.54
C MET A 26 -6.11 2.74 -5.06
N TRP A 27 -6.04 1.72 -5.91
CA TRP A 27 -7.23 1.04 -6.43
C TRP A 27 -6.96 -0.43 -6.70
N ARG A 28 -8.03 -1.22 -6.70
CA ARG A 28 -7.98 -2.64 -7.09
C ARG A 28 -8.01 -2.78 -8.60
N ASP A 29 -7.13 -3.63 -9.12
CA ASP A 29 -7.08 -4.07 -10.50
C ASP A 29 -6.96 -5.60 -10.51
N GLY A 30 -8.10 -6.29 -10.56
CA GLY A 30 -8.15 -7.75 -10.41
C GLY A 30 -7.61 -8.23 -9.05
N GLU A 31 -6.56 -9.06 -9.10
CA GLU A 31 -5.93 -9.65 -7.92
C GLU A 31 -4.87 -8.75 -7.26
N ARG A 32 -4.47 -7.66 -7.92
CA ARG A 32 -3.50 -6.69 -7.40
C ARG A 32 -4.13 -5.36 -6.98
N THR A 33 -3.42 -4.65 -6.13
CA THR A 33 -3.68 -3.24 -5.82
C THR A 33 -2.59 -2.40 -6.43
N VAL A 34 -2.98 -1.37 -7.19
CA VAL A 34 -2.04 -0.42 -7.79
C VAL A 34 -1.95 0.79 -6.87
N LEU A 35 -0.71 1.21 -6.57
CA LEU A 35 -0.39 2.38 -5.78
C LEU A 35 0.27 3.41 -6.69
N ALA A 36 -0.37 4.56 -6.87
CA ALA A 36 0.22 5.68 -7.59
C ALA A 36 0.76 6.70 -6.59
N PHE A 37 2.05 7.00 -6.68
CA PHE A 37 2.72 7.92 -5.78
C PHE A 37 2.60 9.38 -6.24
N VAL A 38 2.57 10.31 -5.29
CA VAL A 38 2.64 11.76 -5.56
C VAL A 38 4.11 12.18 -5.74
N GLY A 39 4.41 12.86 -6.85
CA GLY A 39 5.78 13.26 -7.19
C GLY A 39 6.61 12.13 -7.81
N GLY A 40 7.53 12.49 -8.72
CA GLY A 40 8.18 11.54 -9.64
C GLY A 40 7.32 11.22 -10.86
N ASP A 41 7.88 10.53 -11.86
CA ASP A 41 7.32 10.26 -13.21
C ASP A 41 6.03 9.41 -13.25
N GLY A 42 5.18 9.48 -12.22
CA GLY A 42 3.97 8.67 -12.08
C GLY A 42 4.30 7.23 -11.72
N GLU A 43 5.29 7.01 -10.84
CA GLU A 43 5.67 5.68 -10.39
C GLU A 43 4.46 4.93 -9.83
N ARG A 44 4.27 3.71 -10.33
CA ARG A 44 3.23 2.80 -9.89
C ARG A 44 3.87 1.54 -9.32
N ILE A 45 3.40 1.13 -8.15
CA ILE A 45 3.79 -0.14 -7.54
C ILE A 45 2.54 -1.00 -7.41
N GLU A 46 2.70 -2.28 -7.71
CA GLU A 46 1.64 -3.27 -7.61
C GLU A 46 1.90 -4.16 -6.40
N VAL A 47 0.89 -4.28 -5.54
CA VAL A 47 0.96 -5.08 -4.32
C VAL A 47 -0.20 -6.06 -4.21
N VAL A 48 -0.01 -7.14 -3.46
CA VAL A 48 -1.05 -8.15 -3.21
C VAL A 48 -2.13 -7.61 -2.27
N GLU A 49 -1.74 -6.82 -1.27
CA GLU A 49 -2.65 -6.29 -0.26
C GLU A 49 -3.75 -5.42 -0.83
N THR A 50 -4.96 -5.58 -0.28
CA THR A 50 -6.09 -4.69 -0.54
C THR A 50 -5.87 -3.29 0.07
N PRO A 51 -6.53 -2.23 -0.47
CA PRO A 51 -6.58 -0.91 0.15
C PRO A 51 -6.90 -0.95 1.65
N GLU A 52 -7.90 -1.74 2.04
CA GLU A 52 -8.37 -1.87 3.41
C GLU A 52 -7.26 -2.43 4.33
N GLN A 53 -6.58 -3.50 3.90
CA GLN A 53 -5.47 -4.08 4.67
C GLN A 53 -4.31 -3.11 4.85
N MET A 54 -4.00 -2.28 3.85
CA MET A 54 -2.96 -1.26 3.96
C MET A 54 -3.36 -0.14 4.90
N LEU A 55 -4.62 0.31 4.84
CA LEU A 55 -5.15 1.33 5.74
C LEU A 55 -5.16 0.83 7.19
N ASP A 56 -5.55 -0.42 7.43
CA ASP A 56 -5.48 -1.04 8.76
C ASP A 56 -4.03 -1.08 9.29
N ARG A 57 -3.05 -1.44 8.44
CA ARG A 57 -1.62 -1.40 8.82
C ARG A 57 -1.15 0.01 9.12
N HIS A 58 -1.61 0.99 8.35
CA HIS A 58 -1.26 2.40 8.52
C HIS A 58 -1.85 2.95 9.81
N LEU A 59 -3.16 2.84 10.00
CA LEU A 59 -3.86 3.36 11.18
C LEU A 59 -3.42 2.60 12.44
N GLY A 60 -3.05 1.33 12.26
CA GLY A 60 -2.90 0.34 13.33
C GLY A 60 -4.24 -0.33 13.58
N THR A 61 -4.23 -1.54 14.15
CA THR A 61 -5.46 -2.15 14.66
C THR A 61 -6.11 -1.13 15.58
N HIS A 62 -7.36 -0.73 15.31
CA HIS A 62 -8.19 -0.13 16.33
C HIS A 62 -8.18 -1.13 17.48
N GLY A 63 -7.39 -0.86 18.52
CA GLY A 63 -7.58 -1.54 19.79
C GLY A 63 -9.05 -1.36 20.11
N THR A 64 -9.76 -2.46 20.30
CA THR A 64 -11.09 -2.46 20.90
C THR A 64 -11.03 -1.54 22.12
N ALA A 65 -11.64 -0.37 21.98
CA ALA A 65 -11.97 0.51 23.10
C ALA A 65 -13.24 -0.01 23.76
#